data_AF-A0A969BA31-F1
#
_entry.id   AF-A0A969BA31-F1
#
_cell.length_a   1.000
_cell.length_b   1.000
_cell.length_c   1.000
_cell.angle_alpha   90.00
_cell.angle_beta   90.00
_cell.angle_gamma   90.00
#
_symmetry.space_group_name_H-M   'P 1'
#
loop_
_entity.id
_entity.type
_entity.pdbx_description
1 polymer ?
#
loop_
_entity_poly.entity_id
_entity_poly.type
_entity_poly.pdbx_seq_one_letter_code
_entity_poly.pdbx_strand_id
1 'polypeptide(L)'
;MSTQAITRSWKTHDITVMSNVTSVHVQGKQVTKLGMIAEENSAPEAEIHLALDVQNDQHIASLLAETKTLGVILKPKDALELGLLLTAMGLENANPEKISTLFERLSQMMADFSIEGVTAKSNPA
;
A
#
# COMPACT_ATOMS: atom_id res chain seq x y z
N MET A 1 -22.39 -8.46 7.23
CA MET A 1 -20.92 -8.36 7.10
C MET A 1 -20.54 -6.95 6.67
N SER A 2 -19.96 -6.15 7.57
CA SER A 2 -19.40 -4.83 7.25
C SER A 2 -17.88 -4.93 7.18
N THR A 3 -17.33 -4.73 5.99
CA THR A 3 -15.88 -4.60 5.78
C THR A 3 -15.51 -3.15 6.01
N GLN A 4 -14.61 -2.89 6.95
CA GLN A 4 -13.99 -1.58 7.08
C GLN A 4 -12.82 -1.51 6.10
N ALA A 5 -12.91 -0.58 5.14
CA ALA A 5 -11.85 -0.31 4.19
C ALA A 5 -11.30 1.10 4.44
N ILE A 6 -9.99 1.19 4.62
CA ILE A 6 -9.29 2.49 4.64
C ILE A 6 -8.45 2.54 3.37
N THR A 7 -8.83 3.40 2.43
CA THR A 7 -8.16 3.55 1.13
C THR A 7 -7.47 4.91 1.05
N ARG A 8 -6.22 4.92 0.61
CA ARG A 8 -5.45 6.13 0.32
C ARG A 8 -4.86 6.07 -1.07
N SER A 9 -5.04 7.12 -1.84
CA SER A 9 -4.35 7.27 -3.12
C SER A 9 -2.85 7.41 -2.90
N TRP A 10 -2.07 6.73 -3.72
CA TRP A 10 -0.61 6.76 -3.66
C TRP A 10 -0.09 6.91 -5.08
N LYS A 11 0.51 8.06 -5.39
CA LYS A 11 1.14 8.30 -6.68
C LYS A 11 2.65 8.06 -6.57
N THR A 12 3.18 7.28 -7.50
CA THR A 12 4.62 7.02 -7.61
C THR A 12 5.16 7.54 -8.92
N HIS A 13 6.49 7.54 -9.05
CA HIS A 13 7.12 7.48 -10.37
C HIS A 13 6.94 6.08 -10.97
N ASP A 14 7.47 5.86 -12.17
CA ASP A 14 7.45 4.53 -12.79
C ASP A 14 8.25 3.54 -11.95
N ILE A 15 7.60 2.44 -11.59
CA ILE A 15 8.20 1.30 -10.89
C ILE A 15 8.38 0.19 -11.91
N THR A 16 9.58 -0.37 -12.00
CA THR A 16 9.82 -1.57 -12.81
C THR A 16 9.58 -2.80 -11.96
N VAL A 17 8.64 -3.63 -12.37
CA VAL A 17 8.41 -4.96 -11.80
C VAL A 17 9.04 -5.99 -12.72
N MET A 18 9.97 -6.77 -12.19
CA MET A 18 10.71 -7.77 -12.95
C MET A 18 10.29 -9.18 -12.56
N SER A 19 10.19 -10.04 -13.55
CA SER A 19 10.13 -11.49 -13.42
C SER A 19 11.40 -12.10 -14.05
N ASN A 20 11.56 -13.41 -13.93
CA ASN A 20 12.63 -14.14 -14.59
C ASN A 20 12.59 -14.08 -16.13
N VAL A 21 11.46 -13.70 -16.74
CA VAL A 21 11.27 -13.74 -18.20
C VAL A 21 10.95 -12.38 -18.83
N THR A 22 10.49 -11.40 -18.05
CA THR A 22 10.07 -10.09 -18.56
C THR A 22 10.00 -9.05 -17.46
N SER A 23 9.87 -7.78 -17.83
CA SER A 23 9.62 -6.66 -16.92
C SER A 23 8.44 -5.83 -17.41
N VAL A 24 7.69 -5.27 -16.48
CA VAL A 24 6.61 -4.32 -16.75
C VAL A 24 6.80 -3.05 -15.93
N HIS A 25 6.43 -1.92 -16.51
CA HIS A 25 6.39 -0.65 -15.80
C HIS A 25 5.00 -0.48 -15.16
N VAL A 26 4.96 -0.05 -13.92
CA VAL A 26 3.72 0.17 -13.17
C VAL A 26 3.76 1.48 -12.41
N GLN A 27 2.59 2.02 -12.10
CA GLN A 27 2.43 3.20 -11.25
C GLN A 27 1.54 2.90 -10.06
N GLY A 28 1.90 3.44 -8.90
CA GLY A 28 1.06 3.47 -7.71
C GLY A 28 -0.30 4.10 -8.03
N LYS A 29 -1.37 3.42 -7.61
CA LYS A 29 -2.72 3.94 -7.64
C LYS A 29 -3.24 4.22 -6.24
N GLN A 30 -3.32 3.18 -5.43
CA GLN A 30 -3.88 3.26 -4.08
C GLN A 30 -3.37 2.13 -3.18
N VAL A 31 -3.38 2.39 -1.88
CA VAL A 31 -3.17 1.41 -0.82
C VAL A 31 -4.45 1.32 -0.02
N THR A 32 -4.96 0.11 0.19
CA THR A 32 -6.18 -0.17 0.95
C THR A 32 -5.89 -1.13 2.09
N LYS A 33 -6.25 -0.76 3.30
CA LYS A 33 -6.35 -1.69 4.43
C LYS A 33 -7.77 -2.22 4.50
N LEU A 34 -7.93 -3.53 4.39
CA LEU A 34 -9.20 -4.22 4.58
C LEU A 34 -9.18 -4.91 5.95
N GLY A 35 -10.20 -4.65 6.77
CA GLY A 35 -10.47 -5.38 8.00
C GLY A 35 -11.95 -5.70 8.12
N MET A 36 -12.31 -6.87 8.64
CA MET A 36 -13.71 -7.18 8.95
C MET A 36 -14.03 -6.82 10.40
N ILE A 37 -15.18 -6.17 10.61
CA ILE A 37 -15.78 -6.03 11.94
C ILE A 37 -16.36 -7.40 12.29
N ALA A 38 -15.81 -8.05 13.32
CA ALA A 38 -16.13 -9.44 13.64
C ALA A 38 -17.55 -9.59 14.23
N GLU A 39 -18.37 -10.42 13.60
CA GLU A 39 -19.36 -11.26 14.29
C GLU A 39 -18.75 -12.68 14.33
N GLU A 40 -18.48 -13.16 15.55
CA GLU A 40 -18.08 -14.51 15.98
C GLU A 40 -17.12 -15.39 15.12
N ASN A 41 -16.00 -15.73 15.77
CA ASN A 41 -15.21 -16.97 15.65
C ASN A 41 -14.28 -17.25 14.46
N SER A 42 -14.14 -16.36 13.49
CA SER A 42 -12.97 -16.38 12.60
C SER A 42 -12.85 -15.07 11.84
N ALA A 43 -12.29 -14.05 12.49
CA ALA A 43 -11.96 -12.82 11.80
C ALA A 43 -10.84 -13.12 10.77
N PRO A 44 -11.03 -12.90 9.46
CA PRO A 44 -9.90 -12.90 8.54
C PRO A 44 -8.91 -11.82 8.99
N GLU A 45 -7.62 -12.17 9.01
CA GLU A 45 -6.55 -11.24 9.35
C GLU A 45 -6.63 -10.01 8.42
N ALA A 46 -6.43 -8.81 8.97
CA ALA A 46 -6.46 -7.60 8.15
C ALA A 46 -5.41 -7.69 7.03
N GLU A 47 -5.72 -7.17 5.84
CA GLU A 47 -4.83 -7.20 4.68
C GLU A 47 -4.54 -5.79 4.16
N ILE A 48 -3.34 -5.61 3.63
CA ILE A 48 -2.91 -4.39 2.95
C ILE A 48 -2.79 -4.68 1.46
N HIS A 49 -3.67 -4.06 0.68
CA HIS A 49 -3.77 -4.21 -0.77
C HIS A 49 -3.13 -3.00 -1.45
N LEU A 50 -2.08 -3.23 -2.23
CA LEU A 50 -1.48 -2.23 -3.11
C LEU A 50 -1.99 -2.45 -4.52
N ALA A 51 -2.64 -1.44 -5.07
CA ALA A 51 -3.07 -1.45 -6.47
C ALA A 51 -2.10 -0.61 -7.31
N LEU A 52 -1.64 -1.22 -8.40
CA LEU A 52 -0.70 -0.66 -9.34
C LEU A 52 -1.32 -0.70 -10.74
N ASP A 53 -1.22 0.39 -11.49
CA ASP A 53 -1.67 0.47 -12.87
C ASP A 53 -0.48 0.15 -13.79
N VAL A 54 -0.63 -0.85 -14.66
CA VAL A 54 0.41 -1.28 -15.60
C VAL A 54 0.48 -0.29 -16.76
N GLN A 55 1.68 0.20 -17.03
CA GLN A 55 1.98 1.01 -18.21
C GLN A 55 2.22 0.04 -19.37
N ASN A 56 1.27 0.00 -20.30
CA ASN A 56 1.37 -0.87 -21.47
C ASN A 56 2.35 -0.29 -22.49
N ASP A 57 3.61 -0.70 -22.38
CA ASP A 57 4.58 -0.50 -23.44
C ASP A 57 4.40 -1.58 -24.51
N GLN A 58 4.51 -1.20 -25.78
CA GLN A 58 4.16 -2.04 -26.94
C GLN A 58 4.98 -3.35 -27.11
N HIS A 59 5.87 -3.67 -26.16
CA HIS A 59 6.83 -4.78 -26.23
C HIS A 59 6.63 -5.86 -25.14
N ILE A 60 5.51 -5.81 -24.41
CA ILE A 60 5.20 -6.79 -23.37
C ILE A 60 4.84 -8.14 -24.02
N ALA A 61 5.47 -9.23 -23.56
CA ALA A 61 5.18 -10.60 -24.01
C ALA A 61 3.67 -10.89 -23.92
N SER A 62 3.10 -11.65 -24.87
CA SER A 62 1.64 -11.79 -25.02
C SER A 62 0.90 -12.27 -23.76
N LEU A 63 1.60 -12.92 -22.82
CA LEU A 63 1.07 -13.32 -21.52
C LEU A 63 0.68 -12.15 -20.60
N LEU A 64 1.33 -10.99 -20.72
CA LEU A 64 1.08 -9.81 -19.88
C LEU A 64 0.46 -8.64 -20.66
N ALA A 65 0.31 -8.75 -21.98
CA ALA A 65 -0.19 -7.66 -22.84
C ALA A 65 -1.60 -7.15 -22.45
N GLU A 66 -2.41 -8.00 -21.83
CA GLU A 66 -3.76 -7.63 -21.35
C GLU A 66 -3.79 -7.23 -19.86
N THR A 67 -2.66 -7.33 -19.15
CA THR A 67 -2.59 -7.01 -17.72
C THR A 67 -2.61 -5.50 -17.54
N LYS A 68 -3.74 -4.95 -17.08
CA LYS A 68 -3.91 -3.51 -16.83
C LYS A 68 -3.60 -3.10 -15.40
N THR A 69 -3.71 -4.03 -14.47
CA THR A 69 -3.54 -3.77 -13.04
C THR A 69 -2.75 -4.89 -12.41
N LEU A 70 -1.82 -4.53 -11.55
CA LEU A 70 -1.09 -5.45 -10.69
C LEU A 70 -1.49 -5.20 -9.23
N GLY A 71 -1.83 -6.26 -8.52
CA GLY A 71 -2.16 -6.23 -7.10
C GLY A 71 -1.06 -6.87 -6.27
N VAL A 72 -0.69 -6.24 -5.17
CA VAL A 72 0.14 -6.86 -4.12
C VAL A 72 -0.67 -6.88 -2.84
N ILE A 73 -0.82 -8.06 -2.23
CA ILE A 73 -1.54 -8.25 -0.98
C ILE A 73 -0.53 -8.66 0.08
N LEU A 74 -0.47 -7.91 1.17
CA LEU A 74 0.44 -8.12 2.27
C LEU A 74 -0.33 -8.26 3.57
N LYS A 75 0.16 -9.13 4.46
CA LYS A 75 -0.26 -9.07 5.87
C LYS A 75 0.31 -7.79 6.51
N PRO A 76 -0.27 -7.28 7.60
CA PRO A 76 0.14 -6.00 8.17
C PRO A 76 1.57 -6.01 8.67
N LYS A 77 2.02 -7.17 9.20
CA LYS A 77 3.40 -7.35 9.65
C LYS A 77 4.37 -7.27 8.47
N ASP A 78 4.10 -7.99 7.38
CA ASP A 78 4.97 -8.01 6.20
C ASP A 78 5.01 -6.63 5.52
N ALA A 79 3.88 -5.92 5.49
CA ALA A 79 3.81 -4.54 4.98
C ALA A 79 4.69 -3.58 5.79
N LEU A 80 4.70 -3.71 7.12
CA LEU A 80 5.54 -2.90 7.99
C LEU A 80 7.03 -3.19 7.77
N GLU A 81 7.43 -4.46 7.81
CA GLU A 81 8.83 -4.88 7.62
C GLU A 81 9.35 -4.44 6.23
N LEU A 82 8.57 -4.67 5.17
CA LEU A 82 8.91 -4.22 3.83
C LEU A 82 9.02 -2.69 3.76
N GLY A 83 8.06 -1.97 4.35
CA GLY A 83 8.05 -0.51 4.38
C GLY A 83 9.26 0.09 5.10
N LEU A 84 9.68 -0.51 6.22
CA LEU A 84 10.88 -0.09 6.96
C LEU A 84 12.15 -0.30 6.14
N LEU A 85 12.31 -1.47 5.51
CA LEU A 85 13.47 -1.75 4.65
C LEU A 85 13.53 -0.79 3.45
N LEU A 86 12.42 -0.58 2.75
CA LEU A 86 12.33 0.35 1.63
C LEU A 86 12.66 1.78 2.06
N THR A 87 12.18 2.19 3.24
CA THR A 87 12.48 3.51 3.81
C THR A 87 13.96 3.67 4.13
N ALA A 88 14.55 2.69 4.81
CA ALA A 88 15.98 2.70 5.14
C ALA A 88 16.85 2.78 3.88
N MET A 89 16.56 1.97 2.86
CA MET A 89 17.28 2.01 1.58
C MET A 89 17.09 3.35 0.84
N GLY A 90 15.88 3.91 0.84
CA GLY A 90 15.60 5.20 0.20
C GLY A 90 16.28 6.40 0.89
N LEU A 91 16.71 6.25 2.15
CA LEU A 91 17.36 7.28 2.94
C LEU A 91 18.89 7.17 2.98
N GLU A 92 19.51 6.19 2.32
CA GLU A 92 20.95 5.89 2.43
C GLU A 92 21.86 7.13 2.24
N ASN A 93 21.42 8.12 1.44
CA ASN A 93 22.14 9.37 1.19
C ASN A 93 21.32 10.63 1.53
N ALA A 94 20.28 10.49 2.35
CA ALA A 94 19.46 11.63 2.76
C ALA A 94 20.19 12.49 3.79
N ASN A 95 20.04 13.81 3.68
CA ASN A 95 20.54 14.72 4.71
C ASN A 95 19.63 14.67 5.97
N PRO A 96 20.12 15.14 7.14
CA PRO A 96 19.33 15.10 8.38
C PRO A 96 17.98 15.82 8.29
N GLU A 97 17.90 16.91 7.52
CA GLU A 97 16.66 17.66 7.32
C GLU A 97 15.58 16.81 6.64
N LYS A 98 15.92 16.10 5.55
CA LYS A 98 15.00 15.18 4.86
C LYS A 98 14.52 14.05 5.76
N ILE A 99 15.41 13.53 6.61
CA ILE A 99 15.06 12.49 7.59
C ILE A 99 14.04 13.05 8.61
N SER A 100 14.28 14.25 9.15
CA SER A 100 13.35 14.91 10.08
C SER A 100 11.97 15.13 9.45
N THR A 101 11.92 15.68 8.24
CA THR A 101 10.66 15.89 7.52
C THR A 101 9.90 14.58 7.28
N LEU A 102 10.60 13.48 7.01
CA LEU A 102 9.97 12.17 6.86
C LEU A 102 9.36 11.68 8.17
N PHE A 103 10.07 11.82 9.30
CA PHE A 103 9.55 11.44 10.61
C PHE A 103 8.33 12.25 11.02
N GLU A 104 8.33 13.57 10.76
CA GLU A 104 7.17 14.43 10.99
C GLU A 104 5.97 13.97 10.15
N ARG A 105 6.19 13.70 8.86
CA ARG A 105 5.14 13.20 7.97
C ARG A 105 4.59 11.85 8.41
N LEU A 106 5.45 10.92 8.83
CA LEU A 106 5.04 9.62 9.35
C LEU A 106 4.23 9.77 10.64
N SER A 107 4.67 10.63 11.55
CA SER A 107 3.96 10.93 12.80
C SER A 107 2.57 11.49 12.53
N GLN A 108 2.44 12.42 11.58
CA GLN A 108 1.16 12.95 11.15
C GLN A 108 0.26 11.86 10.57
N MET A 109 0.78 11.01 9.67
CA MET A 109 -0.01 9.91 9.10
C MET A 109 -0.50 8.93 10.17
N MET A 110 0.31 8.60 11.17
CA MET A 110 -0.11 7.74 12.29
C MET A 110 -1.21 8.38 13.15
N ALA A 111 -1.15 9.70 13.36
CA ALA A 111 -2.20 10.44 14.05
C ALA A 111 -3.51 10.39 13.24
N ASP A 112 -3.45 10.62 11.93
CA ASP A 112 -4.62 10.57 11.04
C ASP A 112 -5.29 9.18 11.05
N PHE A 113 -4.48 8.10 11.03
CA PHE A 113 -4.99 6.73 11.15
C PHE A 113 -5.61 6.44 12.52
N SER A 114 -5.09 7.04 13.59
CA SER A 114 -5.64 6.88 14.94
C SER A 114 -6.99 7.59 15.11
N ILE A 115 -7.21 8.70 14.38
CA ILE A 115 -8.45 9.48 14.41
C ILE A 115 -9.55 8.81 13.57
N GLU A 116 -9.22 8.31 12.37
CA GLU A 116 -10.19 7.60 11.50
C GLU A 116 -10.64 6.25 12.07
N GLY A 117 -9.82 5.60 12.91
CA GLY A 117 -10.21 4.41 13.66
C GLY A 117 -11.25 4.67 14.74
N VAL A 118 -11.42 5.92 15.18
CA VAL A 118 -12.37 6.33 16.24
C VAL A 118 -13.71 6.76 15.64
N THR A 119 -13.73 7.44 14.49
CA THR A 119 -14.98 7.91 13.86
C THR A 119 -15.83 6.78 13.28
N ALA A 120 -15.24 5.63 12.94
CA ALA A 120 -16.00 4.44 12.55
C ALA A 120 -16.78 3.78 13.70
N LYS A 121 -16.55 4.17 14.96
CA LYS A 121 -17.26 3.66 16.15
C LYS A 121 -18.45 4.52 16.59
N SER A 122 -18.66 5.70 16.01
CA SER A 122 -19.72 6.64 16.42
C SER A 122 -20.82 6.74 15.38
N ASN A 123 -21.65 5.70 15.28
CA ASN A 123 -23.03 5.87 14.83
C ASN A 123 -23.95 5.10 15.79
N PRO A 124 -24.38 5.71 16.91
CA PRO A 124 -25.50 5.16 17.66
C PRO A 124 -26.78 5.41 16.85
N ALA A 125 -27.66 4.41 16.90
CA ALA A 125 -28.98 4.36 16.29
C ALA A 125 -29.88 5.55 16.64
#